data_AF-A0A817NTG7-F1
#
_entry.id   AF-A0A817NTG7-F1
#
_cell.length_a   1.000
_cell.length_b   1.000
_cell.length_c   1.000
_cell.angle_alpha   90.00
_cell.angle_beta   90.00
_cell.angle_gamma   90.00
#
_symmetry.space_group_name_H-M   'P 1'
#
loop_
_entity.id
_entity.type
_entity.pdbx_description
1 polymer ?
#
loop_
_entity_poly.entity_id
_entity_poly.type
_entity_poly.pdbx_seq_one_letter_code
_entity_poly.pdbx_strand_id
1 'polypeptide(L)'
;MYSSNDDALLDISILPKDIFERVDCEFYDAVKSVAGDSLVKILKMQLINSAGKLLNTPDVFAFLNFDSEETGALKLESCFKSKTGQLVVKPDIQSSSSYLIKLLKKSLKQKQESTSKENNDNYQNYITDEFLDNHPLLRSLIKRYSEPIKNFAVCLYVLGGKQAYEFIRLNLYGSIPNVATLGDLIKNSDTAFSEAKFRFESLHRFHLHFVFLF
;
A
#
# COMPACT_ATOMS: atom_id res chain seq x y z
N MET A 1 9.93 -5.58 -25.66
CA MET A 1 9.44 -6.72 -24.86
C MET A 1 10.63 -7.41 -24.22
N TYR A 2 10.96 -7.09 -22.98
CA TYR A 2 11.82 -7.92 -22.12
C TYR A 2 11.35 -7.66 -20.68
N SER A 3 10.43 -8.48 -20.22
CA SER A 3 10.08 -8.52 -18.81
C SER A 3 9.90 -9.97 -18.41
N SER A 4 10.42 -10.27 -17.22
CA SER A 4 9.96 -11.36 -16.35
C SER A 4 10.59 -12.73 -16.57
N ASN A 5 11.90 -12.83 -16.32
CA ASN A 5 12.51 -14.08 -15.80
C ASN A 5 13.64 -13.85 -14.78
N ASP A 6 14.15 -12.62 -14.61
CA ASP A 6 15.26 -12.35 -13.67
C ASP A 6 14.86 -12.35 -12.18
N ASP A 7 13.57 -12.26 -11.85
CA ASP A 7 13.12 -12.18 -10.45
C ASP A 7 13.25 -13.53 -9.70
N ALA A 8 13.38 -14.64 -10.43
CA ALA A 8 13.48 -15.99 -9.87
C ALA A 8 14.84 -16.28 -9.18
N LEU A 9 15.90 -15.54 -9.53
CA LEU A 9 17.26 -15.74 -9.01
C LEU A 9 17.63 -14.83 -7.82
N LEU A 10 16.72 -13.98 -7.38
CA LEU A 10 16.96 -13.08 -6.27
C LEU A 10 16.79 -13.81 -4.93
N ASP A 11 17.91 -14.06 -4.26
CA ASP A 11 17.98 -14.62 -2.92
C ASP A 11 17.78 -13.53 -1.85
N ILE A 12 16.57 -13.48 -1.29
CA ILE A 12 16.17 -12.49 -0.29
C ILE A 12 16.77 -12.84 1.09
N SER A 13 17.23 -14.08 1.30
CA SER A 13 17.78 -14.52 2.59
C SER A 13 19.07 -13.78 2.98
N ILE A 14 19.72 -13.16 2.00
CA ILE A 14 20.91 -12.33 2.18
C ILE A 14 20.57 -11.02 2.92
N LEU A 15 19.32 -10.54 2.83
CA LEU A 15 18.88 -9.35 3.54
C LEU A 15 18.48 -9.67 5.00
N PRO A 16 18.82 -8.81 5.97
CA PRO A 16 18.27 -8.90 7.31
C PRO A 16 16.73 -8.82 7.29
N LYS A 17 16.06 -9.62 8.14
CA LYS A 17 14.58 -9.66 8.20
C LYS A 17 13.97 -8.32 8.59
N ASP A 18 14.70 -7.55 9.38
CA ASP A 18 14.39 -6.24 9.95
C ASP A 18 14.95 -5.08 9.11
N ILE A 19 15.38 -5.30 7.85
CA ILE A 19 16.03 -4.27 7.01
C ILE A 19 15.22 -2.97 6.84
N PHE A 20 13.89 -3.04 6.97
CA PHE A 20 13.01 -1.86 6.90
C PHE A 20 12.90 -1.08 8.22
N GLU A 21 13.31 -1.68 9.33
CA GLU A 21 13.32 -1.07 10.67
C GLU A 21 14.70 -0.46 10.99
N ARG A 22 15.75 -0.96 10.33
CA ARG A 22 17.12 -0.44 10.47
C ARG A 22 17.27 0.97 9.90
N VAL A 23 18.01 1.80 10.63
CA VAL A 23 18.32 3.19 10.26
C VAL A 23 19.81 3.46 10.49
N ASP A 24 20.35 4.43 9.76
CA ASP A 24 21.73 4.91 9.89
C ASP A 24 22.75 3.75 9.82
N CYS A 25 23.59 3.58 10.85
CA CYS A 25 24.69 2.62 10.85
C CYS A 25 24.22 1.19 10.57
N GLU A 26 23.13 0.73 11.20
CA GLU A 26 22.64 -0.63 11.02
C GLU A 26 22.15 -0.90 9.60
N PHE A 27 21.57 0.12 8.97
CA PHE A 27 21.17 0.08 7.57
C PHE A 27 22.42 0.07 6.67
N TYR A 28 23.39 0.94 6.95
CA TYR A 28 24.63 1.00 6.17
C TYR A 28 25.44 -0.30 6.23
N ASP A 29 25.48 -0.98 7.37
CA ASP A 29 26.18 -2.26 7.52
C ASP A 29 25.51 -3.35 6.67
N ALA A 30 24.18 -3.37 6.64
CA ALA A 30 23.43 -4.29 5.78
C ALA A 30 23.61 -3.97 4.28
N VAL A 31 23.68 -2.69 3.91
CA VAL A 31 23.98 -2.30 2.53
C VAL A 31 25.41 -2.68 2.16
N LYS A 32 26.36 -2.49 3.08
CA LYS A 32 27.78 -2.83 2.87
C LYS A 32 27.96 -4.31 2.55
N SER A 33 27.27 -5.20 3.27
CA SER A 33 27.38 -6.65 3.05
C SER A 33 26.82 -7.11 1.71
N VAL A 34 25.90 -6.35 1.10
CA VAL A 34 25.23 -6.73 -0.15
C VAL A 34 25.77 -6.00 -1.36
N ALA A 35 26.03 -4.70 -1.23
CA ALA A 35 26.31 -3.79 -2.35
C ALA A 35 27.66 -3.07 -2.23
N GLY A 36 28.41 -3.31 -1.15
CA GLY A 36 29.77 -2.81 -0.95
C GLY A 36 29.86 -1.38 -0.40
N ASP A 37 31.09 -1.00 -0.04
CA ASP A 37 31.40 0.27 0.63
C ASP A 37 31.14 1.50 -0.23
N SER A 38 31.38 1.41 -1.54
CA SER A 38 31.19 2.53 -2.47
C SER A 38 29.75 3.01 -2.46
N LEU A 39 28.78 2.08 -2.47
CA LEU A 39 27.37 2.45 -2.42
C LEU A 39 27.01 3.08 -1.06
N VAL A 40 27.55 2.59 0.05
CA VAL A 40 27.32 3.17 1.37
C VAL A 40 27.76 4.64 1.43
N LYS A 41 28.93 4.97 0.87
CA LYS A 41 29.42 6.36 0.83
C LYS A 41 28.47 7.26 0.03
N ILE A 42 27.97 6.76 -1.11
CA ILE A 42 26.98 7.45 -1.96
C ILE A 42 25.69 7.71 -1.17
N LEU A 43 25.16 6.70 -0.46
CA LEU A 43 23.94 6.84 0.34
C LEU A 43 24.10 7.81 1.51
N LYS A 44 25.25 7.77 2.21
CA LYS A 44 25.58 8.71 3.30
C LYS A 44 25.60 10.15 2.80
N MET A 45 26.18 10.39 1.63
CA MET A 45 26.26 11.72 1.03
C MET A 45 24.87 12.31 0.74
N GLN A 46 23.91 11.47 0.37
CA GLN A 46 22.52 11.87 0.10
C GLN A 46 21.60 11.81 1.33
N LEU A 47 22.14 11.49 2.52
CA LEU A 47 21.35 11.25 3.74
C LEU A 47 20.25 10.19 3.58
N ILE A 48 20.49 9.24 2.66
CA ILE A 48 19.66 8.04 2.50
C ILE A 48 20.11 7.06 3.57
N ASN A 49 19.35 6.99 4.65
CA ASN A 49 19.71 6.23 5.86
C ASN A 49 18.71 5.12 6.19
N SER A 50 17.80 4.77 5.28
CA SER A 50 16.87 3.67 5.45
C SER A 50 16.43 3.09 4.11
N ALA A 51 15.95 1.84 4.14
CA ALA A 51 15.42 1.15 2.96
C ALA A 51 14.25 1.92 2.32
N GLY A 52 13.38 2.53 3.14
CA GLY A 52 12.26 3.33 2.66
C GLY A 52 12.72 4.56 1.86
N LYS A 53 13.70 5.31 2.38
CA LYS A 53 14.27 6.45 1.64
C LYS A 53 14.93 6.03 0.33
N LEU A 54 15.67 4.93 0.34
CA LEU A 54 16.31 4.39 -0.86
C LEU A 54 15.28 4.02 -1.94
N LEU A 55 14.21 3.34 -1.55
CA LEU A 55 13.14 2.94 -2.48
C LEU A 55 12.36 4.13 -3.06
N ASN A 56 12.26 5.23 -2.32
CA ASN A 56 11.61 6.46 -2.76
C ASN A 56 12.55 7.40 -3.54
N THR A 57 13.84 7.08 -3.62
CA THR A 57 14.80 7.89 -4.38
C THR A 57 14.76 7.46 -5.85
N PRO A 58 14.36 8.34 -6.78
CA PRO A 58 14.20 7.97 -8.19
C PRO A 58 15.54 7.65 -8.87
N ASP A 59 16.58 8.42 -8.55
CA ASP A 59 17.95 8.19 -9.03
C ASP A 59 18.97 8.52 -7.92
N VAL A 60 19.61 7.46 -7.42
CA VAL A 60 20.63 7.52 -6.36
C VAL A 60 21.92 8.19 -6.87
N PHE A 61 22.16 8.20 -8.18
CA PHE A 61 23.40 8.70 -8.77
C PHE A 61 23.28 10.13 -9.33
N ALA A 62 22.08 10.70 -9.38
CA ALA A 62 21.82 12.01 -9.99
C ALA A 62 22.74 13.12 -9.42
N PHE A 63 23.05 13.07 -8.12
CA PHE A 63 23.88 14.08 -7.47
C PHE A 63 25.35 14.08 -7.93
N LEU A 64 25.83 12.98 -8.52
CA LEU A 64 27.20 12.91 -9.05
C LEU A 64 27.39 13.81 -10.28
N ASN A 65 26.32 14.38 -10.84
CA ASN A 65 26.41 15.37 -11.91
C ASN A 65 26.61 16.81 -11.39
N PHE A 66 26.41 17.07 -10.09
CA PHE A 66 26.61 18.42 -9.53
C PHE A 66 28.10 18.74 -9.44
N ASP A 67 28.51 19.93 -9.85
CA ASP A 67 29.89 20.36 -9.72
C ASP A 67 30.14 20.91 -8.31
N SER A 68 30.76 20.09 -7.46
CA SER A 68 31.03 20.40 -6.06
C SER A 68 32.29 19.66 -5.61
N GLU A 69 33.11 20.30 -4.77
CA GLU A 69 34.31 19.69 -4.20
C GLU A 69 33.97 18.50 -3.31
N GLU A 70 32.86 18.57 -2.56
CA GLU A 70 32.42 17.51 -1.67
C GLU A 70 32.16 16.20 -2.44
N THR A 71 31.65 16.29 -3.67
CA THR A 71 31.41 15.12 -4.53
C THR A 71 32.67 14.62 -5.25
N GLY A 72 33.76 15.39 -5.26
CA GLY A 72 34.96 15.11 -6.05
C GLY A 72 35.63 13.78 -5.71
N ALA A 73 35.86 13.52 -4.42
CA ALA A 73 36.45 12.27 -3.96
C ALA A 73 35.57 11.05 -4.32
N LEU A 74 34.25 11.19 -4.14
CA LEU A 74 33.26 10.17 -4.48
C LEU A 74 33.22 9.89 -5.98
N LYS A 75 33.30 10.92 -6.83
CA LYS A 75 33.34 10.75 -8.30
C LYS A 75 34.57 9.99 -8.76
N LEU A 76 35.75 10.25 -8.17
CA LEU A 76 36.97 9.53 -8.52
C LEU A 76 36.88 8.04 -8.16
N GLU A 77 36.23 7.73 -7.03
CA GLU A 77 36.05 6.35 -6.58
C GLU A 77 34.93 5.62 -7.37
N SER A 78 33.86 6.33 -7.72
CA SER A 78 32.59 5.74 -8.17
C SER A 78 32.33 5.87 -9.67
N CYS A 79 33.07 6.71 -10.39
CA CYS A 79 32.80 7.03 -11.79
C CYS A 79 34.06 6.87 -12.66
N PHE A 80 33.82 6.58 -13.94
CA PHE A 80 34.78 6.79 -15.02
C PHE A 80 34.55 8.17 -15.65
N LYS A 81 35.63 8.87 -15.98
CA LYS A 81 35.58 10.06 -16.81
C LYS A 81 35.71 9.65 -18.27
N SER A 82 34.65 9.85 -19.05
CA SER A 82 34.67 9.65 -20.50
C SER A 82 35.62 10.66 -21.15
N LYS A 83 36.12 10.33 -22.36
CA LYS A 83 36.94 11.25 -23.18
C LYS A 83 36.21 12.56 -23.50
N THR A 84 34.87 12.55 -23.48
CA THR A 84 34.00 13.72 -23.66
C THR A 84 33.86 14.58 -22.41
N GLY A 85 34.48 14.21 -21.29
CA GLY A 85 34.35 14.88 -20.00
C GLY A 85 33.13 14.43 -19.17
N GLN A 86 32.23 13.63 -19.74
CA GLN A 86 31.06 13.09 -19.04
C GLN A 86 31.49 12.07 -17.97
N LEU A 87 30.89 12.16 -16.78
CA LEU A 87 31.05 11.18 -15.72
C LEU A 87 30.05 10.04 -15.90
N VAL A 88 30.54 8.81 -15.85
CA VAL A 88 29.74 7.59 -15.95
C VAL A 88 29.99 6.76 -14.71
N VAL A 89 28.94 6.43 -13.96
CA VAL A 89 29.07 5.56 -12.78
C VAL A 89 29.62 4.20 -13.19
N LYS A 90 30.52 3.63 -12.39
CA LYS A 90 31.09 2.32 -12.69
C LYS A 90 29.97 1.26 -12.74
N PRO A 91 29.98 0.37 -13.75
CA PRO A 91 28.89 -0.59 -13.94
C PRO A 91 28.67 -1.51 -12.75
N ASP A 92 29.72 -1.89 -12.02
CA ASP A 92 29.64 -2.69 -10.80
C ASP A 92 28.78 -2.04 -9.72
N ILE A 93 29.00 -0.75 -9.43
CA ILE A 93 28.24 0.02 -8.45
C ILE A 93 26.78 0.17 -8.90
N GLN A 94 26.57 0.45 -10.19
CA GLN A 94 25.23 0.59 -10.75
C GLN A 94 24.44 -0.73 -10.69
N SER A 95 25.09 -1.86 -11.02
CA SER A 95 24.52 -3.20 -10.93
C SER A 95 24.22 -3.57 -9.48
N SER A 96 25.14 -3.33 -8.54
CA SER A 96 24.94 -3.62 -7.11
C SER A 96 23.80 -2.80 -6.50
N SER A 97 23.71 -1.51 -6.83
CA SER A 97 22.58 -0.66 -6.41
C SER A 97 21.25 -1.17 -6.99
N SER A 98 21.22 -1.47 -8.28
CA SER A 98 20.03 -2.00 -8.96
C SER A 98 19.60 -3.35 -8.36
N TYR A 99 20.56 -4.22 -8.04
CA TYR A 99 20.33 -5.51 -7.40
C TYR A 99 19.73 -5.33 -6.00
N LEU A 100 20.32 -4.47 -5.16
CA LEU A 100 19.80 -4.15 -3.84
C LEU A 100 18.37 -3.61 -3.89
N ILE A 101 18.08 -2.66 -4.80
CA ILE A 101 16.74 -2.09 -4.96
C ILE A 101 15.74 -3.19 -5.36
N LYS A 102 16.13 -4.09 -6.27
CA LYS A 102 15.27 -5.23 -6.66
C LYS A 102 15.00 -6.14 -5.46
N LEU A 103 16.03 -6.48 -4.67
CA LEU A 103 15.87 -7.28 -3.45
C LEU A 103 14.91 -6.64 -2.45
N LEU A 104 15.08 -5.34 -2.17
CA LEU A 104 14.21 -4.59 -1.26
C LEU A 104 12.77 -4.53 -1.77
N LYS A 105 12.54 -4.34 -3.07
CA LYS A 105 11.19 -4.38 -3.65
C LYS A 105 10.55 -5.76 -3.51
N LYS A 106 11.32 -6.83 -3.70
CA LYS A 106 10.85 -8.21 -3.56
C LYS A 106 10.51 -8.53 -2.11
N SER A 107 11.35 -8.15 -1.15
CA SER A 107 11.09 -8.35 0.28
C SER A 107 9.88 -7.55 0.77
N LEU A 108 9.69 -6.32 0.26
CA LEU A 108 8.51 -5.52 0.56
C LEU A 108 7.21 -6.18 0.08
N LYS A 109 7.20 -6.70 -1.16
CA LYS A 109 6.05 -7.44 -1.71
C LYS A 109 5.72 -8.68 -0.88
N GLN A 110 6.74 -9.46 -0.49
CA GLN A 110 6.53 -10.63 0.38
C GLN A 110 5.95 -10.26 1.76
N LYS A 111 6.42 -9.15 2.37
CA LYS A 111 5.86 -8.65 3.63
C LYS A 111 4.40 -8.23 3.44
N GLN A 112 4.06 -7.56 2.35
CA GLN A 112 2.67 -7.19 2.03
C GLN A 112 1.79 -8.41 1.75
N GLU A 113 2.28 -9.43 1.05
CA GLU A 113 1.53 -10.66 0.76
C GLU A 113 1.31 -11.52 2.01
N SER A 114 2.28 -11.59 2.91
CA SER A 114 2.13 -12.26 4.22
C SER A 114 1.17 -11.51 5.12
N THR A 115 1.28 -10.18 5.23
CA THR A 115 0.29 -9.36 5.95
C THR A 115 -1.11 -9.45 5.32
N SER A 116 -1.21 -9.58 3.99
CA SER A 116 -2.51 -9.76 3.31
C SER A 116 -3.12 -11.15 3.52
N LYS A 117 -2.30 -12.20 3.64
CA LYS A 117 -2.76 -13.56 3.98
C LYS A 117 -3.13 -13.68 5.46
N GLU A 118 -2.31 -13.16 6.37
CA GLU A 118 -2.65 -13.07 7.80
C GLU A 118 -3.89 -12.20 8.04
N ASN A 119 -4.07 -11.13 7.27
CA ASN A 119 -5.30 -10.34 7.31
C ASN A 119 -6.48 -11.09 6.67
N ASN A 120 -6.32 -11.86 5.60
CA ASN A 120 -7.46 -12.62 5.06
C ASN A 120 -7.94 -13.71 6.03
N ASP A 121 -7.01 -14.33 6.77
CA ASP A 121 -7.34 -15.34 7.78
C ASP A 121 -7.80 -14.71 9.11
N ASN A 122 -7.33 -13.51 9.49
CA ASN A 122 -7.81 -12.78 10.68
C ASN A 122 -9.06 -11.92 10.46
N TYR A 123 -9.38 -11.48 9.24
CA TYR A 123 -10.60 -10.72 8.96
C TYR A 123 -11.84 -11.61 8.77
N GLN A 124 -11.68 -12.93 8.75
CA GLN A 124 -12.83 -13.86 8.84
C GLN A 124 -13.22 -14.22 10.27
N ASN A 125 -12.40 -13.93 11.28
CA ASN A 125 -12.81 -14.04 12.67
C ASN A 125 -13.40 -12.72 13.14
N TYR A 126 -14.71 -12.63 12.90
CA TYR A 126 -15.69 -11.93 13.73
C TYR A 126 -15.09 -11.28 14.99
N ILE A 127 -15.41 -10.00 15.21
CA ILE A 127 -15.63 -9.53 16.57
C ILE A 127 -16.69 -10.49 17.13
N THR A 128 -16.28 -11.52 17.85
CA THR A 128 -17.17 -12.52 18.41
C THR A 128 -18.11 -11.82 19.39
N ASP A 129 -19.35 -12.28 19.49
CA ASP A 129 -20.31 -11.79 20.48
C ASP A 129 -19.71 -11.77 21.90
N GLU A 130 -18.75 -12.65 22.18
CA GLU A 130 -17.94 -12.70 23.40
C GLU A 130 -17.13 -11.41 23.67
N PHE A 131 -16.53 -10.80 22.64
CA PHE A 131 -15.83 -9.51 22.78
C PHE A 131 -16.80 -8.34 23.01
N LEU A 132 -17.97 -8.38 22.36
CA LEU A 132 -19.02 -7.36 22.53
C LEU A 132 -19.74 -7.47 23.88
N ASP A 133 -19.88 -8.68 24.42
CA ASP A 133 -20.46 -8.92 25.74
C ASP A 133 -19.49 -8.49 26.86
N ASN A 134 -18.19 -8.57 26.63
CA ASN A 134 -17.17 -8.02 27.55
C ASN A 134 -17.09 -6.48 27.53
N HIS A 135 -17.70 -5.82 26.55
CA HIS A 135 -17.71 -4.36 26.41
C HIS A 135 -19.12 -3.79 26.15
N PRO A 136 -19.98 -3.70 27.19
CA PRO A 136 -21.38 -3.30 27.04
C PRO A 136 -21.58 -1.88 26.47
N LEU A 137 -20.59 -0.99 26.64
CA LEU A 137 -20.60 0.34 26.04
C LEU A 137 -20.53 0.28 24.50
N LEU A 138 -19.72 -0.62 23.92
CA LEU A 138 -19.64 -0.80 22.47
C LEU A 138 -20.95 -1.36 21.91
N ARG A 139 -21.56 -2.30 22.63
CA ARG A 139 -22.88 -2.86 22.29
C ARG A 139 -23.99 -1.80 22.30
N SER A 140 -23.92 -0.84 23.24
CA SER A 140 -24.86 0.29 23.32
C SER A 140 -24.70 1.29 22.16
N LEU A 141 -23.48 1.46 21.64
CA LEU A 141 -23.19 2.33 20.50
C LEU A 141 -23.73 1.75 19.18
N ILE A 142 -23.73 0.43 19.03
CA ILE A 142 -24.32 -0.27 17.89
C ILE A 142 -25.85 -0.12 17.89
N LYS A 143 -26.49 -0.18 19.07
CA LYS A 143 -27.94 0.02 19.23
C LYS A 143 -28.40 1.48 19.09
N ARG A 144 -27.48 2.45 19.02
CA ARG A 144 -27.81 3.89 19.03
C ARG A 144 -28.35 4.43 17.71
N TYR A 145 -28.14 3.73 16.60
CA TYR A 145 -28.60 4.20 15.29
C TYR A 145 -30.09 3.89 15.09
N SER A 146 -30.85 4.90 14.66
CA SER A 146 -32.25 4.70 14.27
C SER A 146 -32.34 3.86 12.99
N GLU A 147 -33.45 3.16 12.81
CA GLU A 147 -33.67 2.28 11.66
C GLU A 147 -33.50 2.98 10.29
N PRO A 148 -33.95 4.24 10.10
CA PRO A 148 -33.71 4.96 8.85
C PRO A 148 -32.21 5.18 8.56
N ILE A 149 -31.40 5.41 9.59
CA ILE A 149 -29.95 5.62 9.44
C ILE A 149 -29.27 4.31 9.05
N LYS A 150 -29.70 3.18 9.62
CA LYS A 150 -29.20 1.85 9.24
C LYS A 150 -29.53 1.54 7.78
N ASN A 151 -30.77 1.76 7.35
CA ASN A 151 -31.20 1.52 5.97
C ASN A 151 -30.45 2.43 4.99
N PHE A 152 -30.27 3.70 5.34
CA PHE A 152 -29.47 4.63 4.55
C PHE A 152 -28.01 4.16 4.43
N ALA A 153 -27.40 3.73 5.54
CA ALA A 153 -26.03 3.23 5.56
C ALA A 153 -25.85 1.98 4.67
N VAL A 154 -26.80 1.04 4.72
CA VAL A 154 -26.80 -0.17 3.88
C VAL A 154 -26.93 0.21 2.40
N CYS A 155 -27.89 1.06 2.04
CA CYS A 155 -28.06 1.54 0.67
C CYS A 155 -26.79 2.25 0.15
N LEU A 156 -26.18 3.09 0.98
CA LEU A 156 -24.98 3.83 0.61
C LEU A 156 -23.80 2.89 0.33
N TYR A 157 -23.63 1.86 1.15
CA TYR A 157 -22.56 0.88 0.98
C TYR A 157 -22.80 -0.05 -0.21
N VAL A 158 -24.04 -0.50 -0.43
CA VAL A 158 -24.39 -1.38 -1.56
C VAL A 158 -24.26 -0.65 -2.89
N LEU A 159 -24.73 0.60 -2.97
CA LEU A 159 -24.71 1.39 -4.22
C LEU A 159 -23.37 2.08 -4.48
N GLY A 160 -22.75 2.65 -3.44
CA GLY A 160 -21.51 3.41 -3.56
C GLY A 160 -20.24 2.58 -3.37
N GLY A 161 -20.37 1.35 -2.85
CA GLY A 161 -19.24 0.51 -2.48
C GLY A 161 -18.49 1.03 -1.24
N LYS A 162 -17.56 0.19 -0.76
CA LYS A 162 -16.82 0.44 0.49
C LYS A 162 -16.08 1.78 0.53
N GLN A 163 -15.47 2.19 -0.59
CA GLN A 163 -14.66 3.40 -0.65
C GLN A 163 -15.49 4.69 -0.54
N ALA A 164 -16.64 4.75 -1.23
CA ALA A 164 -17.54 5.89 -1.13
C ALA A 164 -18.20 5.97 0.24
N TYR A 165 -18.55 4.81 0.81
CA TYR A 165 -19.10 4.72 2.16
C TYR A 165 -18.13 5.25 3.22
N GLU A 166 -16.86 4.81 3.18
CA GLU A 166 -15.83 5.29 4.12
C GLU A 166 -15.55 6.78 3.96
N PHE A 167 -15.50 7.27 2.72
CA PHE A 167 -15.37 8.71 2.46
C PHE A 167 -16.50 9.50 3.12
N ILE A 168 -17.76 9.10 2.96
CA ILE A 168 -18.90 9.81 3.55
C ILE A 168 -18.92 9.67 5.07
N ARG A 169 -18.59 8.49 5.60
CA ARG A 169 -18.52 8.22 7.04
C ARG A 169 -17.47 9.09 7.74
N LEU A 170 -16.31 9.28 7.12
CA LEU A 170 -15.24 10.16 7.64
C LEU A 170 -15.61 11.64 7.58
N ASN A 171 -16.50 12.04 6.67
CA ASN A 171 -16.99 13.41 6.58
C ASN A 171 -18.22 13.67 7.48
N LEU A 172 -18.87 12.61 7.98
CA LEU A 172 -20.04 12.67 8.87
C LEU A 172 -19.77 11.89 10.16
N TYR A 173 -18.83 12.41 10.97
CA TYR A 173 -18.39 11.77 12.21
C TYR A 173 -19.54 11.38 13.13
N GLY A 174 -19.64 10.07 13.42
CA GLY A 174 -20.60 9.52 14.36
C GLY A 174 -22.03 9.35 13.83
N SER A 175 -22.35 9.88 12.65
CA SER A 175 -23.72 9.87 12.09
C SER A 175 -24.12 8.55 11.43
N ILE A 176 -23.14 7.73 11.01
CA ILE A 176 -23.36 6.51 10.24
C ILE A 176 -22.56 5.36 10.88
N PRO A 177 -23.10 4.13 10.96
CA PRO A 177 -22.43 2.98 11.56
C PRO A 177 -21.08 2.66 10.92
N ASN A 178 -20.19 2.02 11.68
CA ASN A 178 -18.93 1.52 11.12
C ASN A 178 -19.18 0.31 10.20
N VAL A 179 -18.20 -0.04 9.36
CA VAL A 179 -18.34 -1.14 8.37
C VAL A 179 -18.55 -2.50 9.03
N ALA A 180 -18.01 -2.74 10.23
CA ALA A 180 -18.25 -3.99 10.96
C ALA A 180 -19.72 -4.13 11.38
N THR A 181 -20.27 -3.08 12.00
CA THR A 181 -21.69 -2.98 12.37
C THR A 181 -22.61 -3.05 11.15
N LEU A 182 -22.16 -2.51 10.01
CA LEU A 182 -22.89 -2.62 8.76
C LEU A 182 -22.91 -4.05 8.22
N GLY A 183 -21.80 -4.78 8.34
CA GLY A 183 -21.72 -6.19 7.98
C GLY A 183 -22.74 -7.03 8.75
N ASP A 184 -22.90 -6.76 10.05
CA ASP A 184 -23.90 -7.45 10.87
C ASP A 184 -25.33 -7.04 10.49
N LEU A 185 -25.57 -5.78 10.14
CA LEU A 185 -26.86 -5.32 9.63
C LEU A 185 -27.24 -5.98 8.30
N ILE A 186 -26.28 -6.13 7.38
CA ILE A 186 -26.48 -6.78 6.09
C ILE A 186 -26.71 -8.28 6.27
N LYS A 187 -25.97 -8.93 7.18
CA LYS A 187 -26.14 -10.36 7.49
C LYS A 187 -27.46 -10.66 8.18
N ASN A 188 -27.93 -9.76 9.05
CA ASN A 188 -29.20 -9.90 9.77
C ASN A 188 -30.41 -9.39 8.99
N SER A 189 -30.19 -8.61 7.92
CA SER A 189 -31.26 -8.27 6.99
C SER A 189 -31.52 -9.47 6.09
N ASP A 190 -32.71 -10.09 6.22
CA ASP A 190 -33.22 -11.15 5.33
C ASP A 190 -33.28 -10.72 3.84
N THR A 191 -32.86 -9.50 3.51
CA THR A 191 -32.63 -9.02 2.16
C THR A 191 -31.30 -9.56 1.62
N ALA A 192 -31.20 -10.88 1.50
CA ALA A 192 -30.46 -11.43 0.39
C ALA A 192 -31.14 -10.89 -0.88
N PHE A 193 -30.57 -9.84 -1.49
CA PHE A 193 -30.92 -9.54 -2.87
C PHE A 193 -30.51 -10.76 -3.67
N SER A 194 -31.48 -11.62 -3.97
CA SER A 194 -31.30 -12.64 -4.99
C SER A 194 -30.86 -11.88 -6.25
N GLU A 195 -29.64 -12.12 -6.69
CA GLU A 195 -28.99 -11.45 -7.82
C GLU A 195 -29.80 -11.59 -9.14
N ALA A 196 -30.87 -12.39 -9.14
CA ALA A 196 -31.73 -12.62 -10.29
C ALA A 196 -33.21 -12.28 -10.01
N LYS A 197 -33.57 -10.99 -9.96
CA LYS A 197 -34.91 -10.56 -10.41
C LYS A 197 -35.04 -9.07 -10.73
N PHE A 198 -33.99 -8.43 -11.26
CA PHE A 198 -34.23 -7.19 -12.00
C PHE A 198 -34.97 -7.53 -13.30
N ARG A 199 -36.30 -7.49 -13.27
CA ARG A 199 -37.13 -7.69 -14.46
C ARG A 199 -37.19 -6.39 -15.23
N PHE A 200 -36.28 -6.23 -16.19
CA PHE A 200 -36.26 -5.12 -17.16
C PHE A 200 -37.65 -4.87 -17.80
N GLU A 201 -38.43 -5.94 -17.99
CA GLU A 201 -39.83 -5.90 -18.45
C GLU A 201 -40.79 -5.06 -17.59
N SER A 202 -40.47 -4.80 -16.32
CA SER A 202 -41.33 -3.99 -15.43
C SER A 202 -41.17 -2.48 -15.64
N LEU A 203 -40.08 -2.05 -16.30
CA LEU A 203 -39.83 -0.65 -16.64
C LEU A 203 -40.79 -0.14 -17.73
N HIS A 204 -41.31 -1.02 -18.58
CA HIS A 204 -42.30 -0.67 -19.60
C HIS A 204 -43.65 -0.19 -19.01
N ARG A 205 -43.99 -0.55 -17.77
CA ARG A 205 -45.22 -0.09 -17.12
C ARG A 205 -45.17 1.36 -16.66
N PHE A 206 -43.98 1.91 -16.40
CA PHE A 206 -43.82 3.31 -15.95
C PHE A 206 -43.67 4.30 -17.10
N HIS A 207 -43.47 3.82 -18.33
CA HIS A 207 -43.32 4.69 -19.50
C HIS A 207 -44.63 5.34 -19.99
N LEU A 208 -45.79 4.90 -19.46
CA LEU A 208 -47.11 5.41 -19.85
C LEU A 208 -47.60 6.63 -19.05
N HIS A 209 -46.83 7.15 -18.08
CA HIS A 209 -47.29 8.22 -17.19
C HIS A 209 -46.41 9.48 -17.17
N PHE A 210 -45.51 9.65 -18.14
CA PHE A 210 -44.82 10.92 -18.39
C PHE A 210 -45.39 11.59 -19.63
N VAL A 211 -46.56 12.24 -19.46
CA VAL A 211 -46.99 13.28 -20.39
C VAL A 211 -46.21 14.54 -20.00
N PHE A 212 -45.25 14.93 -20.83
CA PHE A 212 -44.71 16.29 -20.82
C PHE A 212 -45.81 17.22 -21.32
N LEU A 213 -46.42 17.99 -20.42
CA LEU A 213 -47.13 19.21 -20.78
C LEU A 213 -46.07 20.29 -20.98
N PHE A 214 -45.92 20.73 -22.24
CA PHE A 214 -45.26 21.97 -22.62
C PHE A 214 -46.03 23.18 -22.10
#